data_AF-A0A960X1J9-F1
#
_entry.id   AF-A0A960X1J9-F1
#
_cell.length_a   1.000
_cell.length_b   1.000
_cell.length_c   1.000
_cell.angle_alpha   90.00
_cell.angle_beta   90.00
_cell.angle_gamma   90.00
#
_symmetry.space_group_name_H-M   'P 1'
#
loop_
_entity.id
_entity.type
_entity.pdbx_description
1 polymer ?
#
loop_
_entity_poly.entity_id
_entity_poly.type
_entity_poly.pdbx_seq_one_letter_code
_entity_poly.pdbx_strand_id
1 'polypeptide(L)'
;IKILILNNSYLGMVRQWQELFFENRESGVDLIGNPDFVKLGEAYGIKGWHIRRPADVERILQQALDYNDGPCIIEAECIKYENVFPMIPAGAALEDMLTEAPKTKMEKPTGST
;
A
#
# COMPACT_ATOMS: atom_id res chain seq x y z
N ILE A 1 14.03 10.88 -11.89
CA ILE A 1 13.43 9.80 -11.06
C ILE A 1 12.08 10.30 -10.54
N LYS A 2 11.04 9.47 -10.57
CA LYS A 2 9.70 9.78 -10.06
C LYS A 2 9.38 8.80 -8.95
N ILE A 3 9.17 9.29 -7.73
CA ILE A 3 8.88 8.45 -6.56
C ILE A 3 7.39 8.61 -6.26
N LEU A 4 6.61 7.54 -6.42
CA LEU A 4 5.20 7.51 -6.02
C LEU A 4 5.06 6.63 -4.78
N ILE A 5 4.63 7.23 -3.68
CA ILE A 5 4.35 6.55 -2.42
C ILE A 5 2.84 6.33 -2.35
N LEU A 6 2.42 5.07 -2.42
CA LEU A 6 1.05 4.67 -2.11
C LEU A 6 0.94 4.54 -0.58
N ASN A 7 0.51 5.63 0.06
CA ASN A 7 0.44 5.72 1.51
C ASN A 7 -0.91 5.22 2.02
N ASN A 8 -0.96 3.95 2.42
CA ASN A 8 -2.10 3.37 3.15
C ASN A 8 -1.89 3.39 4.68
N SER A 9 -0.81 4.01 5.18
CA SER A 9 -0.43 4.10 6.60
C SER A 9 -0.26 2.75 7.32
N TYR A 10 -0.03 1.66 6.59
CA TYR A 10 0.12 0.32 7.14
C TYR A 10 1.22 -0.47 6.42
N LEU A 11 1.76 -1.50 7.09
CA LEU A 11 2.45 -2.61 6.41
C LEU A 11 1.41 -3.51 5.72
N GLY A 12 0.84 -3.01 4.61
CA GLY A 12 -0.38 -3.55 3.99
C GLY A 12 -0.35 -5.05 3.71
N MET A 13 0.76 -5.58 3.21
CA MET A 13 0.89 -7.02 2.96
C MET A 13 0.85 -7.83 4.27
N VAL A 14 1.56 -7.41 5.31
CA VAL A 14 1.54 -8.10 6.61
C VAL A 14 0.16 -7.99 7.26
N ARG A 15 -0.50 -6.82 7.14
CA ARG A 15 -1.87 -6.61 7.62
C ARG A 15 -2.86 -7.53 6.91
N GLN A 16 -2.80 -7.69 5.59
CA GLN A 16 -3.64 -8.65 4.84
C GLN A 16 -3.48 -10.08 5.37
N TRP A 17 -2.25 -10.51 5.68
CA TRP A 17 -2.02 -11.82 6.28
C TRP A 17 -2.60 -11.95 7.69
N GLN A 18 -2.44 -10.90 8.52
CA GLN A 18 -3.02 -10.86 9.87
C GLN A 18 -4.55 -10.92 9.84
N GLU A 19 -5.16 -10.21 8.89
CA GLU A 19 -6.60 -10.22 8.62
C GLU A 19 -7.09 -11.62 8.20
N LEU A 20 -6.46 -12.23 7.20
CA LEU A 20 -6.90 -13.50 6.63
C LEU A 20 -6.67 -14.70 7.56
N PHE A 21 -5.51 -14.78 8.22
CA PHE A 21 -5.05 -16.01 8.89
C PHE A 21 -4.88 -15.90 10.41
N PHE A 22 -4.97 -14.69 10.99
CA PHE A 22 -4.71 -14.45 12.41
C PHE A 22 -5.82 -13.66 13.08
N GLU A 23 -7.08 -13.91 12.70
CA GLU A 23 -8.28 -13.32 13.33
C GLU A 23 -8.27 -11.78 13.34
N ASN A 24 -7.63 -11.17 12.33
CA ASN A 24 -7.42 -9.73 12.28
C ASN A 24 -6.72 -9.15 13.52
N ARG A 25 -5.84 -9.95 14.15
CA ARG A 25 -5.02 -9.49 15.26
C ARG A 25 -3.84 -8.67 14.75
N GLU A 26 -4.08 -7.37 14.61
CA GLU A 26 -3.06 -6.41 14.17
C GLU A 26 -1.89 -6.34 15.16
N SER A 27 -0.68 -6.58 14.67
CA SER A 27 0.55 -6.56 15.49
C SER A 27 1.69 -5.89 14.73
N GLY A 28 2.04 -4.67 15.14
CA GLY A 28 3.18 -3.91 14.60
C GLY A 28 3.05 -3.50 13.14
N VAL A 29 1.82 -3.48 12.60
CA VAL A 29 1.56 -3.16 11.19
C VAL A 29 1.05 -1.74 10.96
N ASP A 30 0.54 -1.09 12.00
CA ASP A 30 0.09 0.30 11.93
C ASP A 30 1.30 1.24 11.93
N LEU A 31 1.36 2.14 10.94
CA LEU A 31 2.42 3.12 10.76
C LEU A 31 1.98 4.52 11.19
N ILE A 32 1.14 4.63 12.23
CA ILE A 32 0.91 5.90 12.94
C ILE A 32 2.27 6.54 13.26
N GLY A 33 2.46 7.76 12.76
CA GLY A 33 3.71 8.51 12.93
C GLY A 33 4.62 8.53 11.70
N ASN A 34 4.17 8.00 10.55
CA ASN A 34 4.83 8.27 9.28
C ASN A 34 5.11 9.78 9.10
N PRO A 35 6.29 10.14 8.55
CA PRO A 35 6.62 11.53 8.29
C PRO A 35 5.73 12.09 7.19
N ASP A 36 5.67 13.42 7.11
CA ASP A 36 5.18 14.12 5.93
C ASP A 36 6.21 13.91 4.80
N PHE A 37 5.91 13.02 3.86
CA PHE A 37 6.86 12.61 2.82
C PHE A 37 7.18 13.75 1.85
N VAL A 38 6.23 14.66 1.63
CA VAL A 38 6.46 15.86 0.81
C VAL A 38 7.49 16.77 1.48
N LYS A 39 7.31 17.09 2.77
CA LYS A 39 8.28 17.90 3.52
C LYS A 39 9.63 17.23 3.64
N LEU A 40 9.66 15.90 3.79
CA LEU A 40 10.90 15.14 3.78
C LEU A 40 11.63 15.33 2.44
N GLY A 41 10.92 15.20 1.30
CA GLY A 41 11.48 15.49 -0.02
C GLY A 41 12.00 16.93 -0.14
N GLU A 42 11.22 17.91 0.28
CA GLU A 42 11.60 19.33 0.25
C GLU A 42 12.90 19.61 1.02
N ALA A 43 13.11 18.95 2.17
CA ALA A 43 14.34 19.06 2.95
C ALA A 43 15.59 18.58 2.18
N TYR A 44 15.42 17.70 1.19
CA TYR A 44 16.48 17.26 0.27
C TYR A 44 16.49 18.00 -1.08
N GLY A 45 15.71 19.10 -1.21
CA GLY A 45 15.58 19.84 -2.46
C GLY A 45 14.78 19.11 -3.55
N ILE A 46 13.97 18.12 -3.17
CA ILE A 46 13.14 17.33 -4.07
C ILE A 46 11.74 17.92 -4.14
N LYS A 47 11.24 18.18 -5.35
CA LYS A 47 9.87 18.67 -5.54
C LYS A 47 8.86 17.61 -5.14
N GLY A 48 7.85 17.99 -4.35
CA GLY A 48 6.83 17.09 -3.85
C GLY A 48 5.40 17.48 -4.21
N TRP A 49 4.53 16.48 -4.35
CA TRP A 49 3.07 16.65 -4.44
C TRP A 49 2.37 15.68 -3.50
N HIS A 50 1.17 16.06 -3.05
CA HIS A 50 0.31 15.23 -2.20
C HIS A 50 -1.07 15.07 -2.86
N ILE A 51 -1.44 13.83 -3.19
CA ILE A 51 -2.77 13.44 -3.67
C ILE A 51 -3.59 12.92 -2.47
N ARG A 52 -4.63 13.68 -2.08
CA ARG A 52 -5.58 13.28 -1.04
C ARG A 52 -6.94 12.81 -1.56
N ARG A 53 -7.22 13.11 -2.84
CA ARG A 53 -8.51 12.84 -3.47
C ARG A 53 -8.30 12.17 -4.81
N PRO A 54 -9.13 11.19 -5.19
CA PRO A 54 -9.05 10.54 -6.49
C PRO A 54 -9.13 11.52 -7.67
N ALA A 55 -9.92 12.60 -7.54
CA ALA A 55 -10.08 13.62 -8.57
C ALA A 55 -8.79 14.40 -8.90
N ASP A 56 -7.79 14.38 -8.01
CA ASP A 56 -6.51 15.08 -8.20
C ASP A 56 -5.44 14.20 -8.89
N VAL A 57 -5.69 12.89 -9.04
CA VAL A 57 -4.70 11.90 -9.51
C VAL A 57 -4.16 12.26 -10.89
N GLU A 58 -5.04 12.39 -11.89
CA GLU A 58 -4.62 12.61 -13.27
C GLU A 58 -3.81 13.91 -13.42
N ARG A 59 -4.33 15.01 -12.85
CA ARG A 59 -3.67 16.31 -12.88
C ARG A 59 -2.28 16.28 -12.24
N ILE A 60 -2.14 15.66 -11.06
CA ILE A 60 -0.86 15.64 -10.34
C ILE A 60 0.14 14.68 -10.99
N LEU A 61 -0.32 13.52 -11.48
CA LEU A 61 0.55 12.60 -12.22
C LEU A 61 1.07 13.25 -13.50
N GLN A 62 0.23 13.99 -14.24
CA GLN A 62 0.67 14.73 -15.42
C GLN A 62 1.72 15.79 -15.05
N GLN A 63 1.48 16.60 -14.01
CA GLN A 63 2.46 17.57 -13.50
C GLN A 63 3.80 16.92 -13.13
N ALA A 64 3.75 15.74 -12.50
CA ALA A 64 4.95 15.03 -12.12
C ALA A 64 5.68 14.43 -13.32
N LEU A 65 4.97 13.95 -14.34
CA LEU A 65 5.56 13.46 -15.59
C LEU A 65 6.22 14.59 -16.40
N ASP A 66 5.59 15.76 -16.46
CA ASP A 66 6.08 16.93 -17.22
C ASP A 66 7.29 17.60 -16.55
N TYR A 67 7.47 17.42 -15.24
CA TYR A 67 8.58 18.00 -14.49
C TYR A 67 9.91 17.33 -14.86
N ASN A 68 10.87 18.02 -15.49
CA ASN A 68 12.13 17.42 -15.90
C ASN A 68 13.38 18.00 -15.20
N ASP A 69 13.20 18.93 -14.28
CA ASP A 69 14.31 19.65 -13.62
C ASP A 69 15.00 18.85 -12.49
N GLY A 70 14.49 17.66 -12.16
CA GLY A 70 15.08 16.83 -11.10
C GLY A 70 14.22 15.65 -10.67
N PRO A 71 14.61 14.97 -9.56
CA PRO A 71 13.75 13.99 -8.91
C PRO A 71 12.50 14.65 -8.34
N CYS A 72 11.41 13.89 -8.26
CA CYS A 72 10.22 14.32 -7.52
C CYS A 72 9.60 13.19 -6.73
N ILE A 73 8.85 13.58 -5.70
CA ILE A 73 8.11 12.68 -4.82
C ILE A 73 6.62 13.00 -4.89
N ILE A 74 5.79 11.96 -4.88
CA ILE A 74 4.33 12.07 -4.90
C ILE A 74 3.85 11.18 -3.77
N GLU A 75 3.22 11.76 -2.78
CA GLU A 75 2.48 11.02 -1.76
C GLU A 75 1.02 10.88 -2.21
N ALA A 76 0.53 9.65 -2.32
CA ALA A 76 -0.86 9.37 -2.65
C ALA A 76 -1.51 8.62 -1.50
N GLU A 77 -2.43 9.28 -0.79
CA GLU A 77 -3.25 8.64 0.24
C GLU A 77 -4.14 7.58 -0.41
N CYS A 78 -4.08 6.36 0.13
CA CYS A 78 -4.83 5.20 -0.36
C CYS A 78 -5.66 4.57 0.76
N ILE A 79 -6.59 3.69 0.38
CA ILE A 79 -7.42 2.96 1.34
C ILE A 79 -6.53 2.08 2.23
N LYS A 80 -6.71 2.19 3.54
CA LYS A 80 -5.92 1.47 4.56
C LYS A 80 -6.06 -0.05 4.47
N TYR A 81 -7.30 -0.52 4.25
CA TYR A 81 -7.70 -1.91 4.41
C TYR A 81 -7.91 -2.68 3.10
N GLU A 82 -7.40 -2.18 1.97
CA GLU A 82 -7.53 -2.90 0.70
C GLU A 82 -6.60 -4.12 0.67
N ASN A 83 -7.12 -5.25 0.18
CA ASN A 83 -6.38 -6.52 0.05
C ASN A 83 -6.05 -6.78 -1.43
N VAL A 84 -4.91 -7.44 -1.66
CA VAL A 84 -4.47 -7.82 -3.00
C VAL A 84 -5.06 -9.18 -3.38
N PHE A 85 -5.85 -9.19 -4.46
CA PHE A 85 -6.40 -10.38 -5.09
C PHE A 85 -6.10 -10.36 -6.62
N PRO A 86 -6.04 -11.52 -7.30
CA PRO A 86 -6.18 -12.86 -6.74
C PRO A 86 -4.98 -13.30 -5.91
N MET A 87 -5.20 -14.21 -4.95
CA MET A 87 -4.17 -14.75 -4.05
C MET A 87 -4.32 -16.26 -3.91
N ILE A 88 -3.22 -17.00 -4.03
CA ILE A 88 -3.16 -18.43 -3.67
C ILE A 88 -2.57 -18.52 -2.26
N PRO A 89 -3.30 -19.03 -1.26
CA PRO A 89 -2.77 -19.23 0.08
C PRO A 89 -1.51 -20.12 0.05
N ALA A 90 -0.55 -19.87 0.94
CA ALA A 90 0.65 -20.69 0.99
C ALA A 90 0.29 -22.16 1.30
N GLY A 91 0.83 -23.07 0.49
CA GLY A 91 0.54 -24.50 0.58
C GLY A 91 -0.73 -24.97 -0.14
N ALA A 92 -1.54 -24.07 -0.69
CA ALA A 92 -2.75 -24.42 -1.43
C ALA A 92 -2.48 -24.70 -2.92
N ALA A 93 -3.41 -25.39 -3.59
CA ALA A 93 -3.32 -25.65 -5.01
C ALA A 93 -3.72 -24.42 -5.84
N LEU A 94 -3.37 -24.41 -7.14
CA LEU A 94 -3.75 -23.32 -8.05
C LEU A 94 -5.28 -23.13 -8.15
N GLU A 95 -6.04 -24.22 -8.01
CA GLU A 95 -7.50 -24.23 -8.04
C GLU A 95 -8.14 -23.59 -6.79
N ASP A 96 -7.40 -23.46 -5.69
CA ASP A 96 -7.84 -22.83 -4.44
C ASP A 96 -7.61 -21.30 -4.41
N MET A 97 -7.48 -20.68 -5.59
CA MET A 97 -7.23 -19.25 -5.73
C MET A 97 -8.38 -18.41 -5.16
N LEU A 98 -8.05 -17.52 -4.23
CA LEU A 98 -8.97 -16.52 -3.73
C LEU A 98 -9.06 -15.36 -4.73
N THR A 99 -10.23 -15.15 -5.32
CA THR A 99 -10.50 -14.01 -6.21
C THR A 99 -11.09 -12.81 -5.48
N GLU A 100 -11.67 -13.03 -4.30
CA GLU A 100 -12.28 -12.03 -3.43
C GLU A 100 -12.00 -12.34 -1.96
N ALA A 101 -12.36 -11.42 -1.07
CA ALA A 101 -12.21 -11.62 0.36
C ALA A 101 -13.02 -12.86 0.82
N PRO A 102 -12.39 -13.83 1.51
CA PRO A 102 -13.07 -15.04 1.94
C PRO A 102 -14.13 -14.73 2.98
N LYS A 103 -15.32 -15.34 2.84
CA LYS A 103 -16.44 -15.20 3.78
C LYS A 103 -16.31 -16.10 5.01
N THR A 104 -15.38 -17.04 4.95
CA THR A 104 -15.12 -18.03 6.00
C THR A 104 -13.71 -17.84 6.56
N LYS A 105 -13.54 -18.21 7.83
CA LYS A 105 -12.23 -18.16 8.49
C LYS A 105 -11.24 -19.07 7.74
N MET A 106 -10.11 -18.51 7.35
CA MET A 106 -9.03 -19.27 6.73
C MET A 106 -8.19 -19.94 7.80
N GLU A 107 -7.74 -21.16 7.52
CA GLU A 107 -6.76 -21.83 8.37
C GLU A 107 -5.37 -21.24 8.16
N LYS A 108 -4.55 -21.29 9.21
CA LYS A 108 -3.16 -20.82 9.12
C LYS A 108 -2.42 -21.67 8.07
N PRO A 109 -1.82 -21.05 7.03
CA PRO A 109 -1.17 -21.80 5.98
C PRO A 109 0.05 -22.57 6.51
N THR A 110 0.20 -23.79 6.00
CA THR A 110 1.32 -24.69 6.32
C THR A 110 2.59 -24.23 5.60
N GLY A 111 3.73 -24.20 6.29
CA GLY A 111 5.01 -23.72 5.75
C GLY A 111 5.30 -22.22 6.00
N SER A 112 4.42 -21.51 6.70
CA SER A 112 4.64 -20.15 7.19
C SER A 112 5.21 -20.16 8.62
N THR A 113 6.50 -20.49 8.70
CA THR A 113 7.51 -20.12 9.71
C THR A 113 8.87 -20.47 9.16
#